data_AF-A0A286UJU8-F1
#
_entry.id   AF-A0A286UJU8-F1
#
_cell.length_a   1.000
_cell.length_b   1.000
_cell.length_c   1.000
_cell.angle_alpha   90.00
_cell.angle_beta   90.00
_cell.angle_gamma   90.00
#
_symmetry.space_group_name_H-M   'P 1'
#
loop_
_entity.id
_entity.type
_entity.pdbx_description
1 polymer ?
#
loop_
_entity_poly.entity_id
_entity_poly.type
_entity_poly.pdbx_seq_one_letter_code
_entity_poly.pdbx_strand_id
1 'polypeptide(L)'
;MGTEICIHPLHSKFTSSRSFSFAFIYLAIAQSITKVKLKEFNILRRILFPGPSALLNRKLNLSNEEWIIALRLSCLLKFDTINKLATIYLDDIDPITKLVLFKEINIIDKDWVYPPLLELVRRREPLSDHEANLLGMKMSMRIFKLRHNCMEKVIRDTKSRSTSDWWDIWNAKSKIVVGEYTYIDEECEEL
;
A
#
# COMPACT_ATOMS: atom_id res chain seq x y z
N MET A 1 49.06 -21.43 6.88
CA MET A 1 47.78 -20.85 7.36
C MET A 1 47.08 -20.23 6.17
N GLY A 2 46.03 -20.89 5.69
CA GLY A 2 45.21 -20.47 4.55
C GLY A 2 44.12 -21.52 4.39
N THR A 3 42.94 -21.26 4.93
CA THR A 3 41.77 -22.14 4.82
C THR A 3 40.97 -21.71 3.60
N GLU A 4 41.13 -22.44 2.50
CA GLU A 4 40.22 -22.41 1.36
C GLU A 4 38.88 -23.04 1.77
N ILE A 5 37.80 -22.32 1.54
CA ILE A 5 36.44 -22.81 1.74
C ILE A 5 36.02 -23.48 0.42
N CYS A 6 36.05 -24.81 0.40
CA CYS A 6 35.53 -25.63 -0.69
C CYS A 6 34.00 -25.53 -0.75
N ILE A 7 33.46 -24.89 -1.78
CA ILE A 7 32.03 -24.97 -2.11
C ILE A 7 31.83 -26.22 -2.97
N HIS A 8 31.28 -27.28 -2.38
CA HIS A 8 30.87 -28.48 -3.12
C HIS A 8 29.70 -28.19 -4.07
N PRO A 9 29.73 -28.67 -5.33
CA PRO A 9 28.59 -28.59 -6.21
C PRO A 9 27.61 -29.74 -5.92
N LEU A 10 26.42 -29.42 -5.42
CA LEU A 10 25.30 -30.35 -5.30
C LEU A 10 24.71 -30.60 -6.71
N HIS A 11 25.17 -31.68 -7.33
CA HIS A 11 24.52 -32.28 -8.49
C HIS A 11 23.45 -33.26 -7.98
N SER A 12 22.16 -32.92 -8.06
CA SER A 12 21.11 -33.94 -8.19
C SER A 12 20.00 -33.49 -9.14
N LYS A 13 20.07 -34.11 -10.31
CA LYS A 13 19.05 -34.41 -11.32
C LYS A 13 17.60 -34.03 -10.95
N PHE A 14 17.08 -33.01 -11.62
CA PHE A 14 15.64 -32.90 -11.90
C PHE A 14 15.45 -32.31 -13.30
N THR A 15 15.45 -33.18 -14.32
CA THR A 15 15.05 -32.83 -15.68
C THR A 15 13.60 -33.30 -15.89
N SER A 16 12.64 -32.36 -15.91
CA SER A 16 11.39 -32.55 -16.66
C SER A 16 10.62 -31.23 -16.80
N SER A 17 10.61 -30.70 -18.02
CA SER A 17 9.55 -29.90 -18.67
C SER A 17 8.86 -28.73 -17.93
N ARG A 18 9.52 -28.07 -16.97
CA ARG A 18 9.07 -26.76 -16.41
C ARG A 18 10.19 -25.70 -16.32
N SER A 19 11.34 -25.97 -16.93
CA SER A 19 12.62 -25.29 -16.64
C SER A 19 12.79 -23.88 -17.20
N PHE A 20 11.92 -23.43 -18.11
CA PHE A 20 12.02 -22.05 -18.61
C PHE A 20 11.43 -21.04 -17.63
N SER A 21 10.29 -21.34 -17.00
CA SER A 21 9.61 -20.39 -16.09
C SER A 21 10.40 -20.14 -14.80
N PHE A 22 11.01 -21.18 -14.22
CA PHE A 22 11.83 -21.02 -13.02
C PHE A 22 13.11 -20.23 -13.27
N ALA A 23 13.78 -20.39 -14.42
CA ALA A 23 14.98 -19.62 -14.75
C ALA A 23 14.67 -18.13 -14.94
N PHE A 24 13.54 -17.78 -15.57
CA PHE A 24 13.08 -16.39 -15.67
C PHE A 24 12.68 -15.82 -14.31
N ILE A 25 12.01 -16.59 -13.46
CA ILE A 25 11.68 -16.17 -12.09
C ILE A 25 12.96 -15.97 -11.27
N TYR A 26 13.92 -16.90 -11.34
CA TYR A 26 15.20 -16.80 -10.62
C TYR A 26 16.04 -15.63 -11.13
N LEU A 27 16.07 -15.38 -12.44
CA LEU A 27 16.79 -14.26 -13.04
C LEU A 27 16.11 -12.93 -12.72
N ALA A 28 14.78 -12.86 -12.73
CA ALA A 28 14.02 -11.67 -12.35
C ALA A 28 14.15 -11.36 -10.85
N ILE A 29 14.11 -12.39 -9.99
CA ILE A 29 14.37 -12.24 -8.56
C ILE A 29 15.83 -11.82 -8.33
N ALA A 30 16.80 -12.45 -8.99
CA ALA A 30 18.21 -12.08 -8.88
C ALA A 30 18.47 -10.64 -9.34
N GLN A 31 17.87 -10.21 -10.45
CA GLN A 31 17.96 -8.82 -10.94
C GLN A 31 17.26 -7.84 -9.99
N SER A 32 16.10 -8.18 -9.42
CA SER A 32 15.45 -7.35 -8.38
C SER A 32 16.33 -7.25 -7.13
N ILE A 33 16.95 -8.34 -6.68
CA ILE A 33 17.84 -8.37 -5.51
C ILE A 33 19.07 -7.46 -5.72
N THR A 34 19.62 -7.35 -6.94
CA THR A 34 20.76 -6.46 -7.20
C THR A 34 20.49 -4.97 -6.96
N LYS A 35 19.21 -4.55 -6.93
CA LYS A 35 18.82 -3.15 -6.66
C LYS A 35 18.50 -2.88 -5.18
N VAL A 36 18.39 -3.89 -4.35
CA VAL A 36 18.01 -3.75 -2.93
C VAL A 36 19.23 -3.32 -2.11
N LYS A 37 19.12 -2.21 -1.37
CA LYS A 37 20.20 -1.74 -0.51
C LYS A 37 20.39 -2.69 0.66
N LEU A 38 21.61 -2.79 1.20
CA LEU A 38 21.92 -3.66 2.35
C LEU A 38 20.98 -3.41 3.55
N LYS A 39 20.58 -2.16 3.79
CA LYS A 39 19.60 -1.80 4.84
C LYS A 39 18.23 -2.42 4.60
N GLU A 40 17.74 -2.36 3.36
CA GLU A 40 16.44 -2.89 2.94
C GLU A 40 16.42 -4.43 3.04
N PHE A 41 17.51 -5.08 2.61
CA PHE A 41 17.66 -6.53 2.76
C PHE A 41 17.67 -6.97 4.22
N ASN A 42 18.32 -6.22 5.10
CA ASN A 42 18.35 -6.52 6.53
C ASN A 42 16.96 -6.41 7.18
N ILE A 43 16.13 -5.46 6.75
CA ILE A 43 14.73 -5.35 7.20
C ILE A 43 13.96 -6.60 6.78
N LEU A 44 14.04 -7.00 5.51
CA LEU A 44 13.38 -8.20 5.02
C LEU A 44 13.83 -9.46 5.78
N ARG A 45 15.14 -9.59 6.05
CA ARG A 45 15.70 -10.70 6.83
C ARG A 45 15.11 -10.75 8.25
N ARG A 46 14.96 -9.60 8.92
CA ARG A 46 14.37 -9.52 10.28
C ARG A 46 12.90 -9.95 10.30
N ILE A 47 12.17 -9.72 9.22
CA ILE A 47 10.76 -10.12 9.08
C ILE A 47 10.66 -11.62 8.79
N LEU A 48 11.46 -12.14 7.85
CA LEU A 48 11.45 -13.56 7.46
C LEU A 48 12.01 -14.48 8.54
N PHE A 49 13.04 -14.02 9.26
CA PHE A 49 13.75 -14.79 10.28
C PHE A 49 13.79 -14.00 11.59
N PRO A 50 12.64 -13.88 12.29
CA PRO A 50 12.58 -13.17 13.55
C PRO A 50 13.46 -13.85 14.60
N GLY A 51 14.25 -13.05 15.34
CA GLY A 51 15.04 -13.54 16.45
C GLY A 51 14.18 -14.06 17.62
N PRO A 52 14.78 -14.77 18.59
CA PRO A 52 14.05 -15.38 19.70
C PRO A 52 13.14 -14.40 20.47
N SER A 53 13.57 -13.14 20.61
CA SER A 53 12.80 -12.09 21.29
C SER A 53 11.52 -11.69 20.56
N ALA A 54 11.51 -11.70 19.23
CA ALA A 54 10.31 -11.40 18.43
C ALA A 54 9.30 -12.55 18.47
N LEU A 55 9.78 -13.80 18.58
CA LEU A 55 8.91 -14.98 18.74
C LEU A 55 8.20 -14.99 20.09
N LEU A 56 8.90 -14.59 21.16
CA LEU A 56 8.33 -14.51 22.52
C LEU A 56 7.27 -13.41 22.63
N ASN A 57 7.56 -12.23 22.10
CA ASN A 57 6.66 -11.08 22.20
C ASN A 57 5.60 -11.04 21.08
N ARG A 58 5.67 -11.95 20.10
CA ARG A 58 4.84 -11.99 18.87
C ARG A 58 4.71 -10.63 18.17
N LYS A 59 5.72 -9.78 18.30
CA LYS A 59 5.75 -8.43 17.74
C LYS A 59 7.10 -8.16 17.12
N LEU A 60 7.08 -7.66 15.90
CA LEU A 60 8.27 -7.15 15.23
C LEU A 60 8.43 -5.67 15.58
N ASN A 61 9.51 -5.35 16.29
CA ASN A 61 9.86 -3.97 16.63
C ASN A 61 10.56 -3.33 15.42
N LEU A 62 9.76 -2.82 14.50
CA LEU A 62 10.18 -2.07 13.31
C LEU A 62 9.54 -0.68 13.33
N SER A 63 10.23 0.33 12.83
CA SER A 63 9.67 1.68 12.64
C SER A 63 8.70 1.73 11.45
N ASN A 64 7.94 2.82 11.33
CA ASN A 64 7.05 3.01 10.17
C ASN A 64 7.85 3.05 8.86
N GLU A 65 9.02 3.69 8.84
CA GLU A 65 9.90 3.71 7.67
C GLU A 65 10.38 2.30 7.30
N GLU A 66 10.72 1.47 8.30
CA GLU A 66 11.11 0.08 8.06
C GLU A 66 9.93 -0.75 7.52
N TRP A 67 8.71 -0.54 8.02
CA TRP A 67 7.51 -1.18 7.50
C TRP A 67 7.13 -0.71 6.08
N ILE A 68 7.35 0.56 5.75
CA ILE A 68 7.19 1.07 4.38
C ILE A 68 8.17 0.39 3.42
N ILE A 69 9.42 0.22 3.85
CA ILE A 69 10.42 -0.52 3.07
C ILE A 69 9.99 -1.98 2.92
N ALA A 70 9.53 -2.62 4.00
CA ALA A 70 9.03 -3.99 3.96
C ALA A 70 7.85 -4.15 2.98
N LEU A 71 6.92 -3.19 2.99
CA LEU A 71 5.79 -3.15 2.07
C LEU A 71 6.27 -3.06 0.61
N ARG A 72 7.16 -2.12 0.29
CA ARG A 72 7.74 -1.97 -1.06
C ARG A 72 8.45 -3.24 -1.53
N LEU A 73 9.30 -3.83 -0.68
CA LEU A 73 10.00 -5.07 -0.99
C LEU A 73 9.03 -6.24 -1.15
N SER A 74 7.99 -6.32 -0.32
CA SER A 74 7.00 -7.38 -0.41
C SER A 74 6.25 -7.36 -1.74
N CYS A 75 5.94 -6.18 -2.28
CA CYS A 75 5.33 -6.06 -3.60
C CYS A 75 6.32 -6.39 -4.72
N LEU A 76 7.55 -5.88 -4.62
CA LEU A 76 8.61 -6.16 -5.61
C LEU A 76 8.91 -7.66 -5.71
N LEU A 77 8.92 -8.37 -4.57
CA LEU A 77 9.24 -9.79 -4.46
C LEU A 77 8.00 -10.70 -4.46
N LYS A 78 6.79 -10.12 -4.54
CA LYS A 78 5.50 -10.83 -4.48
C LYS A 78 5.32 -11.70 -3.22
N PHE A 79 5.68 -11.14 -2.08
CA PHE A 79 5.45 -11.73 -0.75
C PHE A 79 4.15 -11.22 -0.13
N ASP A 80 3.02 -11.77 -0.57
CA ASP A 80 1.68 -11.34 -0.16
C ASP A 80 1.46 -11.37 1.36
N THR A 81 2.05 -12.35 2.07
CA THR A 81 1.96 -12.44 3.52
C THR A 81 2.64 -11.26 4.22
N ILE A 82 3.79 -10.81 3.72
CA ILE A 82 4.50 -9.65 4.27
C ILE A 82 3.78 -8.36 3.89
N ASN A 83 3.20 -8.30 2.69
CA ASN A 83 2.39 -7.17 2.25
C ASN A 83 1.21 -6.93 3.23
N LYS A 84 0.41 -7.97 3.48
CA LYS A 84 -0.70 -7.93 4.45
C LYS A 84 -0.26 -7.63 5.87
N LEU A 85 0.90 -8.14 6.27
CA LEU A 85 1.45 -7.83 7.60
C LEU A 85 1.84 -6.36 7.68
N ALA A 86 2.53 -5.83 6.68
CA ALA A 86 2.99 -4.46 6.65
C ALA A 86 1.81 -3.46 6.62
N THR A 87 0.71 -3.78 5.92
CA THR A 87 -0.51 -2.95 6.00
C THR A 87 -1.04 -2.93 7.43
N ILE A 88 -1.17 -4.06 8.13
CA ILE A 88 -1.63 -4.05 9.54
C ILE A 88 -0.76 -3.15 10.43
N TYR A 89 0.56 -3.16 10.27
CA TYR A 89 1.46 -2.34 11.08
C TYR A 89 1.51 -0.86 10.69
N LEU A 90 1.05 -0.50 9.49
CA LEU A 90 1.04 0.88 9.00
C LEU A 90 -0.33 1.55 9.17
N ASP A 91 -1.27 0.94 9.89
CA ASP A 91 -2.67 1.38 9.84
C ASP A 91 -2.87 2.79 10.41
N ASP A 92 -1.98 3.23 11.30
CA ASP A 92 -2.06 4.55 11.92
C ASP A 92 -1.22 5.63 11.21
N ILE A 93 -0.74 5.40 9.99
CA ILE A 93 0.00 6.44 9.25
C ILE A 93 -0.94 7.44 8.57
N ASP A 94 -0.40 8.62 8.29
CA ASP A 94 -1.10 9.73 7.63
C ASP A 94 -1.82 9.30 6.31
N PRO A 95 -3.07 9.75 6.08
CA PRO A 95 -3.86 9.39 4.90
C PRO A 95 -3.20 9.72 3.56
N ILE A 96 -2.50 10.86 3.47
CA ILE A 96 -1.78 11.24 2.25
C ILE A 96 -0.67 10.24 2.00
N THR A 97 0.09 9.90 3.04
CA THR A 97 1.15 8.90 2.98
C THR A 97 0.62 7.53 2.54
N LYS A 98 -0.52 7.06 3.09
CA LYS A 98 -1.16 5.80 2.64
C LYS A 98 -1.48 5.82 1.15
N LEU A 99 -2.06 6.92 0.64
CA LEU A 99 -2.43 7.04 -0.77
C LEU A 99 -1.23 7.20 -1.70
N VAL A 100 -0.17 7.88 -1.24
CA VAL A 100 1.10 7.94 -1.97
C VAL A 100 1.70 6.53 -2.10
N LEU A 101 1.73 5.75 -1.01
CA LEU A 101 2.20 4.36 -1.04
C LEU A 101 1.35 3.47 -1.94
N PHE A 102 0.03 3.63 -1.90
CA PHE A 102 -0.89 2.94 -2.82
C PHE A 102 -0.52 3.19 -4.28
N LYS A 103 -0.30 4.46 -4.65
CA LYS A 103 0.09 4.87 -6.01
C LYS A 103 1.47 4.33 -6.40
N GLU A 104 2.45 4.39 -5.51
CA GLU A 104 3.82 3.96 -5.79
C GLU A 104 3.95 2.45 -5.96
N ILE A 105 3.18 1.69 -5.18
CA ILE A 105 3.39 0.24 -5.00
C ILE A 105 2.26 -0.56 -5.70
N ASN A 106 1.23 0.11 -6.20
CA ASN A 106 0.03 -0.47 -6.83
C ASN A 106 -0.64 -1.53 -5.94
N ILE A 107 -0.86 -1.18 -4.66
CA ILE A 107 -1.46 -2.09 -3.68
C ILE A 107 -2.95 -2.26 -4.01
N ILE A 108 -3.42 -3.46 -4.33
CA ILE A 108 -4.81 -3.68 -4.77
C ILE A 108 -5.81 -3.74 -3.59
N ASP A 109 -5.32 -3.73 -2.34
CA ASP A 109 -6.18 -3.87 -1.16
C ASP A 109 -7.09 -2.66 -0.95
N LYS A 110 -8.37 -2.81 -1.33
CA LYS A 110 -9.38 -1.75 -1.22
C LYS A 110 -9.62 -1.34 0.24
N ASP A 111 -9.47 -2.26 1.18
CA ASP A 111 -9.71 -1.99 2.61
C ASP A 111 -8.61 -1.09 3.18
N TRP A 112 -7.44 -1.06 2.54
CA TRP A 112 -6.35 -0.16 2.88
C TRP A 112 -6.54 1.27 2.35
N VAL A 113 -7.10 1.37 1.15
CA VAL A 113 -7.16 2.62 0.36
C VAL A 113 -8.44 3.41 0.65
N TYR A 114 -9.53 2.71 0.94
CA TYR A 114 -10.83 3.34 1.15
C TYR A 114 -10.88 4.23 2.40
N PRO A 115 -10.40 3.81 3.59
CA PRO A 115 -10.41 4.66 4.78
C PRO A 115 -9.70 6.01 4.59
N PRO A 116 -8.44 6.08 4.10
CA PRO A 116 -7.76 7.37 3.93
C PRO A 116 -8.43 8.23 2.85
N LEU A 117 -8.98 7.63 1.79
CA LEU A 117 -9.73 8.38 0.79
C LEU A 117 -10.99 9.02 1.38
N LEU A 118 -11.75 8.24 2.15
CA LEU A 118 -12.95 8.71 2.84
C LEU A 118 -12.61 9.83 3.83
N GLU A 119 -11.50 9.70 4.55
CA GLU A 119 -11.01 10.74 5.46
C GLU A 119 -10.71 12.04 4.73
N LEU A 120 -9.97 12.00 3.62
CA LEU A 120 -9.66 13.20 2.82
C LEU A 120 -10.89 13.81 2.14
N VAL A 121 -11.86 13.00 1.74
CA VAL A 121 -13.14 13.51 1.25
C VAL A 121 -13.89 14.20 2.38
N ARG A 122 -13.88 13.64 3.60
CA ARG A 122 -14.64 14.19 4.74
C ARG A 122 -13.96 15.35 5.43
N ARG A 123 -12.66 15.52 5.28
CA ARG A 123 -11.88 16.58 5.92
C ARG A 123 -12.47 17.96 5.60
N ARG A 124 -12.50 18.85 6.60
CA ARG A 124 -13.01 20.20 6.42
C ARG A 124 -12.20 21.01 5.43
N GLU A 125 -10.89 20.93 5.57
CA GLU A 125 -9.96 21.62 4.69
C GLU A 125 -9.78 20.84 3.38
N PRO A 126 -9.72 21.54 2.24
CA PRO A 126 -9.35 20.92 0.97
C PRO A 126 -7.92 20.36 1.03
N LEU A 127 -7.50 19.65 -0.02
CA LEU A 127 -6.09 19.32 -0.18
C LEU A 127 -5.29 20.62 -0.32
N SER A 128 -4.21 20.74 0.43
CA SER A 128 -3.20 21.78 0.22
C SER A 128 -2.44 21.53 -1.08
N ASP A 129 -1.79 22.56 -1.62
CA ASP A 129 -0.97 22.42 -2.83
C ASP A 129 0.15 21.38 -2.65
N HIS A 130 0.73 21.31 -1.45
CA HIS A 130 1.76 20.31 -1.13
C HIS A 130 1.22 18.88 -1.19
N GLU A 131 0.07 18.62 -0.55
CA GLU A 131 -0.59 17.31 -0.58
C GLU A 131 -1.03 16.92 -2.00
N ALA A 132 -1.57 17.89 -2.76
CA ALA A 132 -1.96 17.68 -4.13
C ALA A 132 -0.77 17.31 -5.02
N ASN A 133 0.39 17.94 -4.80
CA ASN A 133 1.62 17.61 -5.49
C ASN A 133 2.13 16.19 -5.15
N LEU A 134 2.05 15.78 -3.89
CA LEU A 134 2.44 14.42 -3.46
C LEU A 134 1.55 13.34 -4.10
N LEU A 135 0.23 13.52 -4.05
CA LEU A 135 -0.73 12.59 -4.65
C LEU A 135 -0.64 12.60 -6.18
N GLY A 136 -0.36 13.77 -6.75
CA GLY A 136 -0.35 14.01 -8.19
C GLY A 136 -1.75 14.28 -8.75
N MET A 137 -1.76 14.96 -9.91
CA MET A 137 -2.96 15.55 -10.52
C MET A 137 -4.15 14.58 -10.63
N LYS A 138 -3.95 13.35 -11.12
CA LYS A 138 -5.04 12.37 -11.33
C LYS A 138 -5.77 12.05 -10.02
N MET A 139 -5.03 11.76 -8.95
CA MET A 139 -5.62 11.39 -7.65
C MET A 139 -6.25 12.58 -6.95
N SER A 140 -5.58 13.74 -6.97
CA SER A 140 -6.11 14.98 -6.40
C SER A 140 -7.43 15.40 -7.07
N MET A 141 -7.49 15.35 -8.40
CA MET A 141 -8.71 15.65 -9.15
C MET A 141 -9.84 14.68 -8.84
N ARG A 142 -9.54 13.39 -8.65
CA ARG A 142 -10.53 12.40 -8.21
C ARG A 142 -11.08 12.75 -6.82
N ILE A 143 -10.22 13.09 -5.86
CA ILE A 143 -10.65 13.53 -4.52
C ILE A 143 -11.53 14.78 -4.59
N PHE A 144 -11.13 15.79 -5.38
CA PHE A 144 -11.95 17.00 -5.55
C PHE A 144 -13.30 16.72 -6.20
N LYS A 145 -13.35 15.87 -7.23
CA LYS A 145 -14.61 15.42 -7.85
C LYS A 145 -15.51 14.70 -6.83
N LEU A 146 -14.95 13.78 -6.04
CA LEU A 146 -15.68 13.07 -5.00
C LEU A 146 -16.28 14.03 -3.98
N ARG A 147 -15.48 14.99 -3.49
CA ARG A 147 -15.95 16.04 -2.58
C ARG A 147 -17.09 16.85 -3.21
N HIS A 148 -16.91 17.34 -4.44
CA HIS A 148 -17.95 18.10 -5.12
C HIS A 148 -19.25 17.30 -5.27
N ASN A 149 -19.17 16.04 -5.69
CA ASN A 149 -20.34 15.17 -5.86
C ASN A 149 -21.06 14.89 -4.53
N CYS A 150 -20.32 14.68 -3.44
CA CYS A 150 -20.87 14.60 -2.09
C CYS A 150 -21.62 15.89 -1.73
N MET A 151 -21.06 17.04 -2.09
CA MET A 151 -21.61 18.36 -1.76
C MET A 151 -22.91 18.59 -2.49
N GLU A 152 -22.92 18.37 -3.79
CA GLU A 152 -24.10 18.50 -4.65
C GLU A 152 -25.27 17.64 -4.16
N LYS A 153 -25.01 16.38 -3.77
CA LYS A 153 -26.02 15.50 -3.18
C LYS A 153 -26.57 16.10 -1.87
N VAL A 154 -25.69 16.60 -0.99
CA VAL A 154 -26.12 17.25 0.26
C VAL A 154 -26.92 18.53 0.01
N ILE A 155 -26.50 19.42 -0.91
CA ILE A 155 -27.25 20.64 -1.28
C ILE A 155 -28.65 20.29 -1.75
N ARG A 156 -28.74 19.32 -2.67
CA ARG A 156 -30.02 18.89 -3.25
C ARG A 156 -30.98 18.41 -2.17
N ASP A 157 -30.46 17.62 -1.23
CA ASP A 157 -31.28 17.06 -0.15
C ASP A 157 -31.63 18.11 0.92
N THR A 158 -30.73 19.06 1.20
CA THR A 158 -30.91 20.10 2.24
C THR A 158 -31.72 21.30 1.80
N LYS A 159 -31.93 21.54 0.49
CA LYS A 159 -32.94 22.51 0.01
C LYS A 159 -34.36 22.22 0.54
N SER A 160 -34.60 21.05 1.12
CA SER A 160 -35.85 20.69 1.84
C SER A 160 -35.87 21.02 3.34
N ARG A 161 -34.72 21.32 3.98
CA ARG A 161 -34.60 21.53 5.45
C ARG A 161 -33.56 22.61 5.79
N SER A 162 -34.02 23.73 6.34
CA SER A 162 -33.18 24.77 6.98
C SER A 162 -32.29 24.15 8.05
N THR A 163 -30.97 24.20 7.91
CA THR A 163 -30.07 23.71 8.96
C THR A 163 -28.77 24.51 9.03
N SER A 164 -28.42 24.95 10.25
CA SER A 164 -27.11 25.47 10.65
C SER A 164 -26.01 24.39 10.69
N ASP A 165 -26.39 23.12 10.54
CA ASP A 165 -25.55 21.97 10.87
C ASP A 165 -25.13 21.20 9.62
N TRP A 166 -24.75 21.95 8.59
CA TRP A 166 -24.37 21.44 7.26
C TRP A 166 -23.22 20.43 7.29
N TRP A 167 -22.33 20.56 8.28
CA TRP A 167 -21.18 19.66 8.51
C TRP A 167 -21.58 18.27 9.00
N ASP A 168 -22.64 18.16 9.81
CA ASP A 168 -23.10 16.87 10.35
C ASP A 168 -23.81 16.06 9.25
N ILE A 169 -24.57 16.75 8.40
CA ILE A 169 -25.23 16.14 7.23
C ILE A 169 -24.20 15.60 6.24
N TRP A 170 -23.14 16.38 5.97
CA TRP A 170 -22.00 15.97 5.15
C TRP A 170 -21.31 14.71 5.69
N ASN A 171 -21.06 14.68 7.00
CA ASN A 171 -20.43 13.55 7.67
C ASN A 171 -21.31 12.28 7.62
N ALA A 172 -22.63 12.40 7.74
CA ALA A 172 -23.53 11.26 7.66
C ALA A 172 -23.63 10.69 6.23
N LYS A 173 -23.65 11.54 5.19
CA LYS A 173 -23.93 11.13 3.80
C LYS A 173 -22.70 10.75 2.98
N SER A 174 -21.52 11.24 3.34
CA SER A 174 -20.25 10.93 2.64
C SER A 174 -19.92 9.43 2.62
N LYS A 175 -20.31 8.65 3.64
CA LYS A 175 -20.13 7.18 3.63
C LYS A 175 -20.82 6.47 2.46
N ILE A 176 -21.95 7.00 1.98
CA ILE A 176 -22.76 6.38 0.92
C ILE A 176 -22.14 6.63 -0.45
N VAL A 177 -21.58 7.82 -0.68
CA VAL A 177 -21.09 8.26 -1.99
C VAL A 177 -19.71 7.68 -2.32
N VAL A 178 -18.82 7.57 -1.34
CA VAL A 178 -17.48 7.01 -1.59
C VAL A 178 -17.56 5.50 -1.87
N GLY A 179 -18.51 4.78 -1.26
CA GLY A 179 -18.75 3.36 -1.52
C GLY A 179 -19.27 3.05 -2.93
N GLU A 180 -19.98 4.00 -3.56
CA GLU A 180 -20.39 3.88 -4.97
C GLU A 180 -19.23 4.14 -5.94
N TYR A 181 -18.28 5.00 -5.56
CA TYR A 181 -17.14 5.36 -6.42
C TYR A 181 -15.94 4.41 -6.32
N THR A 182 -15.82 3.59 -5.28
CA THR A 182 -14.84 2.48 -5.25
C THR A 182 -15.24 1.28 -6.10
N TYR A 183 -16.45 1.31 -6.68
CA TYR A 183 -16.93 0.36 -7.67
C TYR A 183 -16.69 0.82 -9.11
N ILE A 184 -16.32 2.09 -9.32
CA ILE A 184 -16.05 2.67 -10.64
C ILE A 184 -14.53 2.85 -10.76
N ASP A 185 -13.86 1.76 -11.11
CA ASP A 185 -12.69 1.73 -11.98
C ASP A 185 -12.35 0.25 -12.22
N GLU A 186 -13.08 -0.37 -13.14
CA GLU A 186 -12.54 -1.45 -13.98
C GLU A 186 -11.33 -0.95 -14.82
N GLU A 187 -11.05 0.37 -14.81
CA GLU A 187 -9.83 1.01 -15.34
C GLU A 187 -8.54 0.76 -14.51
N CYS A 188 -8.58 -0.06 -13.45
CA CYS A 188 -7.37 -0.52 -12.76
C CYS A 188 -6.65 -1.67 -13.48
N GLU A 189 -7.16 -2.18 -14.61
CA GLU A 189 -6.47 -3.19 -15.44
C GLU A 189 -5.51 -2.61 -16.51
N GLU A 190 -5.42 -1.29 -16.68
CA GLU A 190 -4.49 -0.66 -17.64
C GLU A 190 -3.26 0.00 -16.97
N LEU A 191 -2.62 -0.72 -16.05
CA LEU A 191 -1.24 -0.42 -15.59
C LEU A 191 -0.39 -1.69 -15.48
#